data_AF-A0A1J3D9F7-F1
#
_entry.id   AF-A0A1J3D9F7-F1
#
_cell.length_a   1.000
_cell.length_b   1.000
_cell.length_c   1.000
_cell.angle_alpha   90.00
_cell.angle_beta   90.00
_cell.angle_gamma   90.00
#
_symmetry.space_group_name_H-M   'P 1'
#
loop_
_entity.id
_entity.type
_entity.pdbx_description
1 polymer ?
#
loop_
_entity_poly.entity_id
_entity_poly.type
_entity_poly.pdbx_seq_one_letter_code
_entity_poly.pdbx_strand_id
1 'polypeptide(L)'
;MLVFAFQISRSGKSTYLQQVCLVVILAQIGCYVPARFATIRVVDRIFTRMGTMDNLESNSSTFMTEMRETAFIMQNVTNRSLIVMDELGRATSSSDGLAMAWSCCEYLLSLKAYTVFATHMDSLAELAT
;
A
#
# COMPACT_ATOMS: atom_id res chain seq x y z
N MET A 1 8.72 -1.52 7.55
CA MET A 1 7.82 -1.85 6.44
C MET A 1 7.37 -3.29 6.62
N LEU A 2 6.11 -3.58 6.40
CA LEU A 2 5.58 -4.93 6.45
C LEU A 2 5.11 -5.30 5.05
N VAL A 3 5.85 -6.18 4.39
CA VAL A 3 5.51 -6.68 3.05
C VAL A 3 4.74 -7.98 3.24
N PHE A 4 3.52 -8.04 2.73
CA PHE A 4 2.78 -9.28 2.62
C PHE A 4 2.94 -9.81 1.19
N ALA A 5 3.81 -10.81 1.02
CA ALA A 5 3.83 -11.63 -0.19
C ALA A 5 2.68 -12.63 -0.12
N PHE A 6 1.78 -12.56 -1.07
CA PHE A 6 0.42 -13.01 -0.84
C PHE A 6 -0.01 -13.79 -2.09
N GLN A 7 0.36 -15.07 -2.18
CA GLN A 7 0.29 -15.89 -3.42
C GLN A 7 -1.10 -16.09 -4.07
N ILE A 8 -2.22 -15.66 -3.47
CA ILE A 8 -3.58 -15.89 -3.99
C ILE A 8 -4.39 -14.59 -4.05
N SER A 9 -4.65 -14.05 -5.24
CA SER A 9 -5.28 -12.74 -5.52
C SER A 9 -6.72 -12.52 -5.01
N ARG A 10 -7.36 -13.51 -4.37
CA ARG A 10 -8.73 -13.41 -3.83
C ARG A 10 -8.91 -13.94 -2.39
N SER A 11 -7.82 -14.05 -1.63
CA SER A 11 -7.85 -14.56 -0.26
C SER A 11 -8.22 -13.52 0.83
N GLY A 12 -8.90 -12.42 0.48
CA GLY A 12 -9.27 -11.37 1.45
C GLY A 12 -8.17 -10.36 1.79
N LYS A 13 -7.15 -10.20 0.93
CA LYS A 13 -6.04 -9.23 1.13
C LYS A 13 -6.56 -7.81 1.22
N SER A 14 -7.33 -7.37 0.23
CA SER A 14 -7.88 -6.01 0.19
C SER A 14 -8.80 -5.75 1.37
N THR A 15 -9.56 -6.77 1.83
CA THR A 15 -10.36 -6.69 3.07
C THR A 15 -9.49 -6.49 4.30
N TYR A 16 -8.36 -7.20 4.42
CA TYR A 16 -7.41 -7.02 5.51
C TYR A 16 -6.76 -5.63 5.48
N LEU A 17 -6.34 -5.16 4.31
CA LEU A 17 -5.77 -3.83 4.12
C LEU A 17 -6.78 -2.73 4.52
N GLN A 18 -8.04 -2.87 4.09
CA GLN A 18 -9.12 -1.98 4.49
C GLN A 18 -9.38 -2.02 6.00
N GLN A 19 -9.34 -3.20 6.62
CA GLN A 19 -9.51 -3.36 8.07
C GLN A 19 -8.42 -2.62 8.84
N VAL A 20 -7.15 -2.70 8.41
CA VAL A 20 -6.04 -1.96 9.04
C VAL A 20 -6.30 -0.46 8.99
N CYS A 21 -6.70 0.08 7.83
CA CYS A 21 -7.04 1.50 7.69
C CYS A 21 -8.19 1.91 8.62
N LEU A 22 -9.27 1.13 8.65
CA LEU A 22 -10.45 1.43 9.48
C LEU A 22 -10.14 1.39 10.97
N VAL A 23 -9.35 0.42 11.43
CA VAL A 23 -8.92 0.32 12.83
C VAL A 23 -8.12 1.55 13.25
N VAL A 24 -7.24 2.05 12.38
CA VAL A 24 -6.44 3.26 12.65
C VAL A 24 -7.32 4.49 12.73
N ILE A 25 -8.29 4.63 11.82
CA ILE A 25 -9.26 5.73 11.83
C ILE A 25 -10.09 5.72 13.12
N LEU A 26 -10.69 4.57 13.46
CA LEU A 26 -11.52 4.43 14.66
C LEU A 26 -10.73 4.78 15.93
N ALA A 27 -9.50 4.30 16.04
CA ALA A 27 -8.64 4.59 17.18
C ALA A 27 -8.32 6.08 17.31
N GLN A 28 -8.03 6.78 16.20
CA GLN A 28 -7.71 8.20 16.23
C GLN A 28 -8.93 9.12 16.43
N ILE A 29 -10.14 8.64 16.11
CA ILE A 29 -11.39 9.34 16.46
C ILE A 29 -11.75 9.13 17.95
N GLY A 30 -11.12 8.15 18.62
CA GLY A 30 -11.41 7.81 20.02
C GLY A 30 -12.50 6.76 20.19
N CYS A 31 -12.83 6.01 19.13
CA CYS A 31 -13.76 4.90 19.19
C CYS A 31 -13.08 3.61 19.64
N TYR A 32 -13.86 2.68 20.19
CA TYR A 32 -13.42 1.30 20.37
C TYR A 32 -13.10 0.66 19.00
N VAL A 33 -12.03 -0.11 18.95
CA VAL A 33 -11.63 -0.86 17.76
C VAL A 33 -12.05 -2.33 17.87
N PRO A 34 -12.41 -2.99 16.75
CA PRO A 34 -12.79 -4.41 16.74
C PRO A 34 -11.55 -5.31 16.87
N ALA A 35 -10.93 -5.32 18.04
CA ALA A 35 -9.76 -6.14 18.36
C ALA A 35 -9.78 -6.55 19.84
N ARG A 36 -9.24 -7.74 20.15
CA ARG A 36 -9.05 -8.17 21.54
C ARG A 36 -8.02 -7.30 22.28
N PHE A 37 -7.01 -6.83 21.56
CA PHE A 37 -5.98 -5.90 22.02
C PHE A 37 -5.44 -5.14 20.81
N ALA A 38 -5.20 -3.84 20.93
CA ALA A 38 -4.63 -3.02 19.88
C ALA A 38 -3.73 -1.92 20.45
N THR A 39 -2.50 -1.84 19.96
CA THR A 39 -1.60 -0.69 20.16
C THR A 39 -1.40 -0.05 18.80
N ILE A 40 -1.91 1.18 18.64
CA ILE A 40 -1.95 1.86 17.35
C ILE A 40 -1.10 3.12 17.45
N ARG A 41 -0.20 3.29 16.48
CA ARG A 41 0.61 4.50 16.35
C ARG A 41 -0.25 5.61 15.74
N VAL A 42 -0.15 6.82 16.28
CA VAL A 42 -0.81 8.00 15.69
C VAL A 42 -0.19 8.28 14.32
N VAL A 43 -1.03 8.29 13.28
CA VAL A 43 -0.62 8.63 11.92
C VAL A 43 -1.15 10.00 11.53
N ASP A 44 -0.38 10.69 10.71
CA ASP A 44 -0.75 12.01 10.17
C ASP A 44 -1.63 11.89 8.92
N ARG A 45 -1.34 10.90 8.08
CA ARG A 45 -2.04 10.62 6.82
C ARG A 45 -2.10 9.13 6.54
N ILE A 46 -3.20 8.70 5.91
CA ILE A 46 -3.37 7.36 5.38
C ILE A 46 -3.37 7.47 3.85
N PHE A 47 -2.39 6.82 3.22
CA PHE A 47 -2.29 6.73 1.77
C PHE A 47 -2.70 5.32 1.34
N THR A 48 -3.61 5.23 0.38
CA THR A 48 -4.06 3.96 -0.16
C THR A 48 -3.89 3.93 -1.67
N ARG A 49 -3.21 2.91 -2.18
CA ARG A 49 -3.31 2.48 -3.58
C ARG A 49 -3.84 1.05 -3.55
N MET A 50 -5.13 0.89 -3.73
CA MET A 50 -5.78 -0.41 -3.88
C MET A 50 -6.44 -0.42 -5.25
N GLY A 51 -6.20 -1.46 -6.05
CA GLY A 51 -6.71 -1.52 -7.42
C GLY A 51 -8.24 -1.55 -7.45
N THR A 52 -8.87 -0.45 -7.88
CA THR A 52 -10.26 -0.45 -8.32
C THR A 52 -10.30 -0.75 -9.82
N MET A 53 -11.01 -1.80 -10.20
CA MET A 53 -11.07 -2.30 -11.59
C MET A 53 -11.74 -1.35 -12.58
N ASP A 54 -12.37 -0.26 -12.13
CA ASP A 54 -13.28 0.50 -13.00
C ASP A 54 -12.99 2.00 -12.92
N ASN A 55 -12.19 2.49 -13.86
CA ASN A 55 -12.33 3.85 -14.38
C ASN A 55 -12.42 3.74 -15.91
N LEU A 56 -13.62 3.46 -16.39
CA LEU A 56 -13.95 3.39 -17.81
C LEU A 56 -13.97 4.78 -18.49
N GLU A 57 -13.78 5.87 -17.73
CA GLU A 57 -14.06 7.25 -18.17
C GLU A 57 -12.85 8.20 -18.24
N SER A 58 -11.61 7.70 -18.17
CA SER A 58 -10.43 8.57 -18.34
C SER A 58 -9.72 8.29 -19.66
N ASN A 59 -9.47 9.32 -20.48
CA ASN A 59 -8.60 9.30 -21.67
C ASN A 59 -7.10 9.01 -21.33
N SER A 60 -6.82 8.35 -20.20
CA SER A 60 -5.50 8.01 -19.70
C SER A 60 -5.39 6.50 -19.47
N SER A 61 -4.21 5.94 -19.74
CA SER A 61 -3.97 4.52 -19.47
C SER A 61 -4.05 4.21 -17.98
N THR A 62 -4.54 3.01 -17.64
CA THR A 62 -4.61 2.53 -16.26
C THR A 62 -3.26 2.64 -15.54
N PHE A 63 -2.17 2.35 -16.27
CA PHE A 63 -0.81 2.50 -15.77
C PHE A 63 -0.44 3.96 -15.46
N MET A 64 -0.81 4.91 -16.32
CA MET A 64 -0.52 6.33 -16.08
C MET A 64 -1.26 6.85 -14.83
N THR A 65 -2.52 6.46 -14.64
CA THR A 65 -3.30 6.82 -13.45
C THR A 65 -2.67 6.21 -12.19
N GLU A 66 -2.30 4.93 -12.24
CA GLU A 66 -1.61 4.24 -11.15
C GLU A 66 -0.28 4.93 -10.78
N MET A 67 0.48 5.38 -11.77
CA MET A 67 1.74 6.07 -11.54
C MET A 67 1.56 7.48 -11.00
N ARG A 68 0.49 8.18 -11.37
CA ARG A 68 0.17 9.49 -10.79
C ARG A 68 -0.22 9.38 -9.32
N GLU A 69 -1.02 8.37 -8.97
CA GLU A 69 -1.35 8.08 -7.57
C GLU A 69 -0.10 7.72 -6.77
N THR A 70 0.75 6.87 -7.33
CA THR A 70 2.02 6.47 -6.68
C THR A 70 2.94 7.67 -6.47
N ALA A 71 3.10 8.53 -7.49
CA ALA A 71 3.89 9.75 -7.38
C ALA A 71 3.32 10.70 -6.32
N PHE A 72 2.00 10.86 -6.25
CA PHE A 72 1.35 11.67 -5.22
C PHE A 72 1.65 11.14 -3.82
N ILE A 73 1.60 9.82 -3.61
CA ILE A 73 1.96 9.19 -2.33
C ILE A 73 3.44 9.46 -2.01
N MET A 74 4.36 9.19 -2.94
CA MET A 74 5.80 9.39 -2.72
C MET A 74 6.17 10.84 -2.38
N GLN A 75 5.49 11.83 -2.96
CA GLN A 75 5.77 13.24 -2.69
C GLN A 75 5.23 13.74 -1.35
N ASN A 76 4.20 13.10 -0.80
CA ASN A 76 3.49 13.59 0.40
C ASN A 76 3.66 12.70 1.64
N VAL A 77 4.35 11.57 1.49
CA VAL A 77 4.58 10.61 2.57
C VAL A 77 5.54 11.18 3.61
N THR A 78 5.22 10.94 4.88
CA THR A 78 6.11 11.25 6.02
C THR A 78 6.44 9.96 6.78
N ASN A 79 7.41 10.04 7.70
CA ASN A 79 7.70 8.94 8.62
C ASN A 79 6.53 8.59 9.56
N ARG A 80 5.52 9.45 9.69
CA ARG A 80 4.31 9.24 10.49
C ARG A 80 3.13 8.72 9.69
N SER A 81 3.24 8.65 8.36
CA SER A 81 2.14 8.19 7.51
C SER A 81 1.98 6.67 7.55
N LEU A 82 0.74 6.22 7.36
CA LEU A 82 0.40 4.84 7.02
C LEU A 82 0.23 4.75 5.50
N ILE A 83 0.98 3.85 4.87
CA ILE A 83 0.88 3.58 3.43
C ILE A 83 0.36 2.17 3.26
N VAL A 84 -0.64 2.02 2.40
CA VAL A 84 -1.25 0.75 2.04
C VAL A 84 -1.24 0.65 0.52
N MET A 85 -0.44 -0.27 -0.01
CA MET A 85 -0.29 -0.49 -1.45
C MET A 85 -0.61 -1.93 -1.81
N ASP A 86 -1.36 -2.11 -2.90
CA ASP A 86 -1.75 -3.40 -3.45
C ASP A 86 -1.34 -3.46 -4.93
N GLU A 87 -0.64 -4.53 -5.34
CA GLU A 87 -0.30 -4.88 -6.73
C GLU A 87 0.30 -3.75 -7.59
N LEU A 88 1.27 -2.98 -7.07
CA LEU A 88 1.97 -1.94 -7.83
C LEU A 88 2.77 -2.53 -9.00
N GLY A 89 2.67 -1.91 -10.18
CA GLY A 89 3.47 -2.30 -11.35
C GLY A 89 2.88 -3.47 -12.15
N ARG A 90 1.62 -3.84 -11.91
CA ARG A 90 0.95 -4.93 -12.63
C ARG A 90 0.64 -4.62 -14.11
N ALA A 91 0.49 -3.34 -14.46
CA ALA A 91 0.09 -2.91 -15.80
C ALA A 91 1.27 -2.66 -16.77
N THR A 92 2.47 -3.15 -16.45
CA THR A 92 3.69 -3.02 -17.28
C THR A 92 4.45 -4.35 -17.37
N SER A 93 5.62 -4.36 -18.04
CA SER A 93 6.48 -5.54 -18.12
C SER A 93 6.89 -6.02 -16.72
N SER A 94 7.03 -7.33 -16.51
CA SER A 94 7.31 -7.87 -15.18
C SER A 94 8.62 -7.35 -14.59
N SER A 95 9.64 -7.12 -15.43
CA SER A 95 10.92 -6.54 -15.01
C SER A 95 10.80 -5.08 -14.60
N ASP A 96 10.08 -4.28 -15.40
CA ASP A 96 9.93 -2.84 -15.10
C ASP A 96 9.02 -2.63 -13.90
N GLY A 97 7.94 -3.40 -13.79
CA GLY A 97 7.03 -3.39 -12.65
C GLY A 97 7.76 -3.75 -11.35
N LEU A 98 8.61 -4.78 -11.38
CA LEU A 98 9.44 -5.17 -10.22
C LEU A 98 10.42 -4.06 -9.85
N ALA A 99 11.17 -3.52 -10.81
CA ALA A 99 12.15 -2.46 -10.55
C ALA A 99 11.49 -1.21 -9.95
N MET A 100 10.31 -0.83 -10.45
CA MET A 100 9.54 0.29 -9.92
C MET A 100 9.02 0.03 -8.50
N ALA A 101 8.42 -1.14 -8.27
CA ALA A 101 7.90 -1.50 -6.96
C ALA A 101 9.01 -1.63 -5.92
N TRP A 102 10.16 -2.20 -6.31
CA TRP A 102 11.37 -2.26 -5.50
C TRP A 102 11.85 -0.87 -5.09
N SER A 103 12.01 0.03 -6.07
CA SER A 103 12.50 1.40 -5.83
C SER A 103 11.57 2.19 -4.92
N CYS A 104 10.25 2.02 -5.08
CA CYS A 104 9.27 2.63 -4.17
C CYS A 104 9.40 2.08 -2.74
N CYS A 105 9.55 0.77 -2.59
CA CYS A 105 9.70 0.14 -1.28
C CYS A 105 10.99 0.57 -0.59
N GLU A 106 12.11 0.64 -1.30
CA GLU A 106 13.39 1.13 -0.80
C GLU A 106 13.28 2.58 -0.31
N TYR A 107 12.63 3.45 -1.08
CA TYR A 107 12.36 4.83 -0.68
C TYR A 107 11.51 4.90 0.60
N LEU A 108 10.41 4.16 0.68
CA LEU A 108 9.55 4.13 1.87
C LEU A 108 10.26 3.57 3.11
N LEU A 109 11.14 2.59 2.93
CA LEU A 109 12.02 2.06 3.97
C LEU A 109 12.98 3.12 4.50
N SER A 110 13.62 3.89 3.60
CA SER A 110 14.55 4.96 3.98
C SER A 110 13.89 6.02 4.85
N LEU A 111 12.60 6.31 4.62
CA LEU A 111 11.80 7.23 5.41
C LEU A 111 11.28 6.63 6.73
N LYS A 112 11.45 5.33 6.95
CA LYS A 112 10.86 4.56 8.06
C LYS A 112 9.34 4.73 8.14
N ALA A 113 8.70 4.88 6.98
CA ALA A 113 7.26 5.03 6.90
C ALA A 113 6.56 3.70 7.24
N TYR A 114 5.35 3.77 7.79
CA TYR A 114 4.60 2.57 8.16
C TYR A 114 3.84 2.06 6.94
N THR A 115 4.52 1.21 6.18
CA THR A 115 4.02 0.70 4.90
C THR A 115 3.55 -0.73 5.03
N VAL A 116 2.35 -1.00 4.52
CA VAL A 116 1.81 -2.32 4.22
C VAL A 116 1.76 -2.48 2.70
N PHE A 117 2.56 -3.40 2.19
CA PHE A 117 2.68 -3.62 0.74
C PHE A 117 2.24 -5.04 0.40
N ALA A 118 1.16 -5.18 -0.35
CA ALA A 118 0.67 -6.45 -0.86
C ALA A 118 1.14 -6.66 -2.30
N THR A 119 1.86 -7.76 -2.53
CA THR A 119 2.42 -8.07 -3.86
C THR A 119 2.42 -9.57 -4.15
N HIS A 120 2.45 -9.91 -5.44
CA HIS A 120 2.70 -11.26 -5.95
C HIS A 120 4.17 -11.47 -6.35
N MET A 121 5.00 -10.43 -6.24
CA MET A 121 6.42 -10.49 -6.58
C MET A 121 7.21 -11.03 -5.40
N ASP A 122 7.58 -12.31 -5.44
CA ASP A 122 8.33 -12.96 -4.36
C ASP A 122 9.67 -12.27 -4.07
N SER A 123 10.35 -11.75 -5.10
CA SER A 123 11.61 -11.01 -4.94
C SER A 123 11.47 -9.80 -4.01
N LEU A 124 10.31 -9.14 -3.98
CA LEU A 124 10.07 -7.98 -3.11
C LEU A 124 10.02 -8.33 -1.62
N ALA A 125 9.85 -9.61 -1.28
CA ALA A 125 9.95 -10.07 0.09
C ALA A 125 11.39 -9.98 0.63
N GLU A 126 12.40 -10.01 -0.23
CA GLU A 126 13.81 -9.87 0.17
C GLU A 126 14.08 -8.51 0.82
N LEU A 127 13.42 -7.43 0.34
CA LEU A 127 13.50 -6.09 0.93
C LEU A 127 12.92 -5.99 2.34
N ALA A 128 12.10 -6.95 2.76
CA ALA A 128 11.49 -6.96 4.08
C ALA A 128 12.41 -7.59 5.15
N THR A 129 13.52 -8.19 4.75
CA THR A 129 14.48 -8.89 5.62
C THR A 129 15.61 -7.96 6.05
#